data_AF-A0A6B3F7N6-F1
#
_entry.id   AF-A0A6B3F7N6-F1
#
_cell.length_a   1.000
_cell.length_b   1.000
_cell.length_c   1.000
_cell.angle_alpha   90.00
_cell.angle_beta   90.00
_cell.angle_gamma   90.00
#
_symmetry.space_group_name_H-M   'P 1'
#
loop_
_entity.id
_entity.type
_entity.pdbx_description
1 polymer ?
#
loop_
_entity_poly.entity_id
_entity_poly.type
_entity_poly.pdbx_seq_one_letter_code
_entity_poly.pdbx_strand_id
1 'polypeptide(L)'
;GDAAHTHSPLGGQGLNLGIQDAHNLAWKLAGVLAGRLSAEVLESYGSERRQAAEQIVRNTHQFLRVFTLGPGAAHVRNSLWSGMESLGL
;
A
#
# COMPACT_ATOMS: atom_id res chain seq x y z
N GLY A 1 2.12 -8.06 -7.10
CA GLY A 1 1.67 -8.79 -5.90
C GLY A 1 2.88 -9.20 -5.10
N ASP A 2 2.74 -10.17 -4.19
CA ASP A 2 3.78 -10.51 -3.21
C ASP A 2 5.15 -10.87 -3.81
N ALA A 3 5.18 -11.44 -5.01
CA ALA A 3 6.43 -11.71 -5.74
C ALA A 3 7.24 -10.44 -6.07
N ALA A 4 6.59 -9.28 -6.17
CA ALA A 4 7.21 -7.99 -6.47
C ALA A 4 7.40 -7.12 -5.23
N HIS A 5 6.61 -7.33 -4.17
CA HIS A 5 6.69 -6.56 -2.93
C HIS A 5 6.07 -7.32 -1.77
N THR A 6 6.80 -7.42 -0.66
CA THR A 6 6.30 -7.95 0.61
C THR A 6 6.47 -6.91 1.69
N HIS A 7 5.42 -6.68 2.47
CA HIS A 7 5.43 -5.70 3.55
C HIS A 7 4.60 -6.19 4.74
N SER A 8 4.64 -5.45 5.85
CA SER A 8 3.83 -5.76 7.02
C SER A 8 2.35 -5.90 6.65
N PRO A 9 1.62 -6.90 7.19
CA PRO A 9 0.19 -7.08 6.93
C PRO A 9 -0.68 -6.01 7.60
N LEU A 10 -0.09 -5.14 8.42
CA LEU A 10 -0.79 -4.08 9.12
C LEU A 10 -1.57 -3.21 8.12
N GLY A 11 -2.89 -3.08 8.33
CA GLY A 11 -3.78 -2.34 7.44
C GLY A 11 -4.33 -3.12 6.23
N GLY A 12 -4.00 -4.41 6.06
CA GLY A 12 -4.66 -5.30 5.08
C GLY A 12 -4.46 -4.92 3.61
N GLN A 13 -3.37 -4.23 3.28
CA GLN A 13 -3.18 -3.62 1.96
C GLN A 13 -2.57 -4.55 0.90
N GLY A 14 -1.93 -5.67 1.29
CA GLY A 14 -1.16 -6.51 0.37
C GLY A 14 -1.98 -7.07 -0.80
N LEU A 15 -3.13 -7.69 -0.49
CA LEU A 15 -4.02 -8.25 -1.53
C LEU A 15 -4.56 -7.16 -2.46
N ASN A 16 -5.01 -6.03 -1.90
CA ASN A 16 -5.54 -4.91 -2.67
C ASN A 16 -4.49 -4.34 -3.64
N LEU A 17 -3.26 -4.18 -3.17
CA LEU A 17 -2.15 -3.72 -3.99
C LEU A 17 -1.83 -4.72 -5.11
N GLY A 18 -1.84 -6.03 -4.81
CA GLY A 18 -1.64 -7.09 -5.79
C GLY A 18 -2.71 -7.13 -6.89
N ILE A 19 -3.99 -6.95 -6.54
CA ILE A 19 -5.09 -6.86 -7.51
C ILE A 19 -4.89 -5.66 -8.44
N GLN A 20 -4.48 -4.52 -7.89
CA GLN A 20 -4.20 -3.33 -8.69
C GLN A 20 -2.98 -3.50 -9.62
N ASP A 21 -1.95 -4.25 -9.20
CA ASP A 21 -0.83 -4.59 -10.09
C ASP A 21 -1.30 -5.41 -11.28
N ALA A 22 -2.10 -6.45 -11.02
CA ALA A 22 -2.65 -7.31 -12.06
C ALA A 22 -3.56 -6.52 -13.01
N HIS A 23 -4.43 -5.67 -12.47
CA HIS A 23 -5.30 -4.80 -13.26
C HIS A 23 -4.49 -3.86 -14.17
N ASN A 24 -3.40 -3.26 -13.67
CA ASN A 24 -2.53 -2.38 -14.45
C ASN A 24 -1.79 -3.15 -15.56
N LEU A 25 -1.24 -4.31 -15.25
CA LEU A 25 -0.45 -5.09 -16.21
C LEU A 25 -1.32 -5.74 -17.31
N ALA A 26 -2.51 -6.23 -16.95
CA ALA A 26 -3.34 -7.05 -17.83
C ALA A 26 -3.67 -6.36 -19.15
N TRP A 27 -4.11 -5.10 -19.13
CA TRP A 27 -4.48 -4.38 -20.35
C TRP A 27 -3.25 -4.00 -21.19
N LYS A 28 -2.13 -3.64 -20.55
CA LYS A 28 -0.87 -3.31 -21.23
C LYS A 28 -0.35 -4.52 -22.00
N LEU A 29 -0.27 -5.66 -21.32
CA LEU A 29 0.20 -6.92 -21.89
C LEU A 29 -0.72 -7.38 -23.03
N ALA A 30 -2.04 -7.36 -22.81
CA ALA A 30 -3.01 -7.74 -23.84
C ALA A 30 -2.92 -6.84 -25.08
N GLY A 31 -2.73 -5.52 -24.90
CA GLY A 31 -2.60 -4.58 -25.99
C GLY A 31 -1.31 -4.77 -26.80
N VAL A 32 -0.19 -5.08 -26.15
CA VAL A 32 1.08 -5.40 -26.82
C VAL A 32 0.98 -6.71 -27.60
N LEU A 33 0.45 -7.78 -26.99
CA LEU A 33 0.27 -9.07 -27.66
C LEU A 33 -0.68 -8.99 -28.86
N ALA A 34 -1.67 -8.10 -28.81
CA ALA A 34 -2.59 -7.84 -29.93
C ALA A 34 -2.01 -6.90 -31.00
N GLY A 35 -0.78 -6.39 -30.84
CA GLY A 35 -0.16 -5.43 -31.75
C GLY A 35 -0.82 -4.04 -31.75
N ARG A 36 -1.64 -3.71 -30.74
CA ARG A 36 -2.37 -2.45 -30.62
C ARG A 36 -1.61 -1.39 -29.84
N LEU A 37 -0.64 -1.80 -29.02
CA LEU A 37 0.21 -0.92 -28.21
C LEU A 37 1.69 -1.21 -28.47
N SER A 38 2.52 -0.18 -28.38
CA SER A 38 3.98 -0.32 -28.37
C SER A 38 4.43 -1.11 -27.14
N ALA A 39 5.48 -1.93 -27.29
CA ALA A 39 6.11 -2.64 -26.17
C ALA A 39 6.59 -1.69 -25.07
N GLU A 40 6.92 -0.44 -25.40
CA GLU A 40 7.33 0.60 -24.45
C GLU A 40 6.28 0.88 -23.36
N VAL A 41 4.99 0.60 -23.61
CA VAL A 41 3.94 0.75 -22.58
C VAL A 41 4.18 -0.16 -21.38
N LEU A 42 4.86 -1.29 -21.57
CA LEU A 42 5.20 -2.22 -20.49
C LEU A 42 6.29 -1.65 -19.57
N GLU A 43 7.16 -0.76 -20.07
CA GLU A 43 8.16 -0.09 -19.24
C GLU A 43 7.51 0.80 -18.17
N SER A 44 6.33 1.32 -18.45
CA SER A 44 5.59 2.15 -17.48
C SER A 44 4.99 1.34 -16.33
N TYR A 45 4.77 0.03 -16.49
CA TYR A 45 4.25 -0.82 -15.41
C TYR A 45 5.19 -0.80 -14.19
N GLY A 46 6.49 -0.94 -14.42
CA GLY A 46 7.48 -0.99 -13.34
C GLY A 46 7.50 0.30 -12.52
N SER A 47 7.57 1.46 -13.18
CA SER A 47 7.64 2.76 -12.51
C SER A 47 6.35 3.10 -11.76
N GLU A 48 5.19 2.93 -12.40
CA GLU A 48 3.88 3.20 -11.80
C GLU A 48 3.62 2.32 -10.57
N ARG A 49 3.90 1.01 -10.67
CA ARG A 49 3.58 0.07 -9.58
C ARG A 49 4.61 0.09 -8.46
N ARG A 50 5.88 0.38 -8.77
CA ARG A 50 6.90 0.60 -7.73
C ARG A 50 6.56 1.82 -6.87
N GLN A 51 6.15 2.92 -7.47
CA GLN A 51 5.76 4.12 -6.72
C GLN A 51 4.58 3.84 -5.78
N ALA A 52 3.57 3.09 -6.26
CA ALA A 52 2.43 2.69 -5.44
C ALA A 52 2.84 1.80 -4.25
N ALA A 53 3.67 0.79 -4.49
CA ALA A 53 4.16 -0.11 -3.45
C ALA A 53 4.97 0.63 -2.39
N GLU A 54 5.86 1.53 -2.79
CA GLU A 54 6.64 2.35 -1.85
C GLU A 54 5.76 3.25 -0.98
N GLN A 55 4.67 3.79 -1.52
CA GLN A 55 3.73 4.59 -0.74
C GLN A 55 3.03 3.76 0.34
N ILE A 56 2.59 2.54 0.00
CA ILE A 56 1.98 1.62 0.98
C ILE A 56 2.98 1.25 2.07
N VAL A 57 4.23 0.92 1.71
CA VAL A 57 5.29 0.61 2.68
C VAL A 57 5.54 1.78 3.62
N ARG A 58 5.66 3.00 3.09
CA ARG A 58 5.84 4.22 3.90
C ARG A 58 4.69 4.42 4.88
N ASN A 59 3.45 4.33 4.39
CA ASN A 59 2.26 4.52 5.22
C ASN A 59 2.18 3.45 6.33
N THR A 60 2.40 2.19 5.97
CA THR A 60 2.36 1.06 6.92
C THR A 60 3.45 1.21 7.98
N HIS A 61 4.65 1.63 7.59
CA HIS A 61 5.74 1.90 8.53
C HIS A 61 5.41 3.05 9.50
N GLN A 62 4.75 4.12 9.03
CA GLN A 62 4.29 5.19 9.90
C GLN A 62 3.24 4.72 10.90
N PHE A 63 2.26 3.92 10.46
CA PHE A 63 1.28 3.32 11.36
C PHE A 63 1.95 2.43 12.42
N LEU A 64 2.88 1.56 12.01
CA LEU A 64 3.63 0.71 12.94
C LEU A 64 4.33 1.55 14.02
N ARG A 65 4.99 2.66 13.66
CA ARG A 65 5.65 3.54 14.65
C ARG A 65 4.69 4.13 15.67
N VAL A 66 3.45 4.45 15.27
CA VAL A 66 2.42 4.95 16.19
C VAL A 66 1.94 3.82 17.14
N PHE A 67 1.83 2.59 16.64
CA PHE A 67 1.46 1.45 17.47
C PHE A 67 2.56 1.06 18.47
N THR A 68 3.83 1.18 18.07
CA THR A 68 5.00 0.81 18.90
C THR A 68 5.64 1.99 19.65
N LEU A 69 4.89 3.06 19.91
CA LEU A 69 5.37 4.20 20.69
C LEU A 69 5.82 3.76 22.09
N GLY A 70 6.87 4.42 22.62
CA GLY A 70 7.35 4.17 23.98
C GLY A 70 6.31 4.53 25.07
N PRO A 71 6.51 4.08 26.33
CA PRO A 71 5.47 4.06 27.36
C PRO A 71 4.76 5.40 27.58
N GLY A 72 5.51 6.51 27.61
CA GLY A 72 4.94 7.86 27.79
C GLY A 72 4.07 8.31 26.62
N ALA A 73 4.51 8.07 25.38
CA ALA A 73 3.76 8.44 24.18
C ALA A 73 2.55 7.51 23.93
N ALA A 74 2.66 6.23 24.31
CA ALA A 74 1.54 5.29 24.28
C ALA A 74 0.42 5.70 25.26
N HIS A 75 0.77 6.23 26.43
CA HIS A 75 -0.21 6.73 27.39
C HIS A 75 -1.02 7.90 26.82
N VAL A 76 -0.35 8.89 26.20
CA VAL A 76 -1.02 10.02 25.54
C VAL A 76 -1.96 9.54 24.42
N ARG A 77 -1.48 8.63 23.56
CA ARG A 77 -2.29 8.02 22.49
C ARG A 77 -3.55 7.36 23.06
N ASN A 78 -3.41 6.55 24.10
CA ASN A 78 -4.52 5.81 24.70
C ASN A 78 -5.52 6.76 25.39
N SER A 79 -5.05 7.80 26.07
CA SER A 79 -5.91 8.79 26.71
C SER A 79 -6.72 9.58 25.69
N LEU A 80 -6.09 10.01 24.58
CA LEU A 80 -6.81 10.64 23.46
C LEU A 80 -7.87 9.72 22.85
N TRP A 81 -7.52 8.45 22.63
CA TRP A 81 -8.46 7.46 22.11
C TRP A 81 -9.68 7.30 23.04
N SER A 82 -9.45 7.12 24.34
CA SER A 82 -10.54 6.98 25.32
C SER A 82 -11.41 8.24 25.42
N GLY A 83 -10.79 9.42 25.23
CA GLY A 83 -11.50 10.69 25.21
C GLY A 83 -12.42 10.81 23.99
N MET A 84 -11.96 10.40 22.81
CA MET A 84 -12.77 10.36 21.58
C MET A 84 -13.94 9.38 21.72
N GLU A 85 -13.70 8.17 22.22
CA GLU A 85 -14.77 7.19 22.47
C GLU A 85 -15.81 7.72 23.47
N SER A 86 -15.38 8.43 24.52
CA SER A 86 -16.28 9.02 25.50
C SER A 86 -17.16 10.14 24.94
N LEU A 87 -16.74 10.74 23.82
CA LEU A 87 -17.47 11.78 23.08
C LEU A 87 -18.33 11.20 21.93
N GLY A 88 -18.30 9.88 21.71
CA GLY A 88 -19.08 9.21 20.67
C GLY A 88 -18.61 9.49 19.24
N LEU A 89 -17.34 9.87 19.05
CA LEU A 89 -16.67 10.01 17.76
C LEU A 89 -15.89 8.74 17.42
#